data_AF-A0A455AWX2-F1
#
_entry.id   AF-A0A455AWX2-F1
#
_cell.length_a   1.000
_cell.length_b   1.000
_cell.length_c   1.000
_cell.angle_alpha   90.00
_cell.angle_beta   90.00
_cell.angle_gamma   90.00
#
_symmetry.space_group_name_H-M   'P 1'
#
loop_
_entity.id
_entity.type
_entity.pdbx_description
1 polymer ?
#
loop_
_entity_poly.entity_id
_entity_poly.type
_entity_poly.pdbx_seq_one_letter_code
_entity_poly.pdbx_strand_id
1 'polypeptide(L)'
;MPVRRGHVAPQNTYLDTIIRKFEGQSRKFLIANAQMENCAIIYCNDGFCELFGYSRVEVMQRPCTCDFLTGPNTPRSAMSRLAQALLGAEECKTYLV
;
A
#
# COMPACT_ATOMS: atom_id res chain seq x y z
N MET A 1 -38.71 -15.82 10.58
CA MET A 1 -38.04 -14.61 11.12
C MET A 1 -37.23 -13.97 10.00
N PRO A 2 -37.30 -12.65 9.75
CA PRO A 2 -36.50 -12.04 8.70
C PRO A 2 -35.05 -11.86 9.18
N VAL A 3 -34.10 -12.41 8.43
CA VAL A 3 -32.67 -12.26 8.69
C VAL A 3 -32.28 -10.81 8.40
N ARG A 4 -31.74 -10.11 9.40
CA ARG A 4 -31.13 -8.78 9.21
C ARG A 4 -29.86 -8.96 8.37
N ARG A 5 -29.95 -8.76 7.06
CA ARG A 5 -28.78 -8.59 6.19
C ARG A 5 -28.05 -7.34 6.67
N GLY A 6 -27.03 -7.54 7.49
CA GLY A 6 -26.10 -6.48 7.86
C GLY A 6 -25.46 -5.91 6.60
N HIS A 7 -25.26 -4.60 6.59
CA HIS A 7 -24.50 -3.87 5.58
C HIS A 7 -23.04 -4.31 5.59
N VAL A 8 -22.76 -5.51 5.08
CA VAL A 8 -21.41 -5.91 4.71
C VAL A 8 -21.19 -5.30 3.34
N ALA A 9 -20.33 -4.28 3.26
CA ALA A 9 -19.84 -3.79 1.98
C ALA A 9 -19.40 -5.02 1.15
N PRO A 10 -19.84 -5.15 -0.12
CA PRO A 10 -19.52 -6.32 -0.91
C PRO A 10 -18.01 -6.51 -0.87
N GLN A 11 -17.55 -7.76 -0.63
CA GLN A 11 -16.14 -8.09 -0.77
C GLN A 11 -15.66 -7.46 -2.07
N ASN A 12 -14.70 -6.55 -1.98
CA ASN A 12 -14.23 -5.80 -3.13
C ASN A 12 -13.38 -6.78 -3.94
N THR A 13 -14.04 -7.63 -4.74
CA THR A 13 -13.49 -8.77 -5.47
C THR A 13 -12.24 -8.39 -6.25
N TYR A 14 -12.15 -7.13 -6.68
CA TYR A 14 -10.99 -6.58 -7.34
C TYR A 14 -9.73 -6.57 -6.45
N LEU A 15 -9.83 -6.11 -5.19
CA LEU A 15 -8.72 -6.12 -4.24
C LEU A 15 -8.32 -7.55 -3.89
N ASP A 16 -9.29 -8.43 -3.60
CA ASP A 16 -9.03 -9.86 -3.38
C ASP A 16 -8.30 -10.51 -4.56
N THR A 17 -8.69 -10.15 -5.80
CA THR A 17 -8.04 -10.67 -7.03
C THR A 17 -6.59 -10.20 -7.13
N ILE A 18 -6.33 -8.92 -6.85
CA ILE A 18 -4.97 -8.38 -6.81
C ILE A 18 -4.16 -9.10 -5.73
N ILE A 19 -4.69 -9.21 -4.52
CA ILE A 19 -3.99 -9.81 -3.39
C ILE A 19 -3.56 -11.25 -3.73
N ARG A 20 -4.49 -12.10 -4.15
CA ARG A 20 -4.20 -13.48 -4.53
C ARG A 20 -3.17 -13.58 -5.66
N LYS A 21 -3.28 -12.72 -6.68
CA LYS A 21 -2.35 -12.71 -7.82
C LYS A 21 -0.92 -12.37 -7.39
N PHE A 22 -0.75 -11.33 -6.58
CA PHE A 22 0.57 -10.88 -6.16
C PHE A 22 1.18 -11.77 -5.08
N GLU A 23 0.37 -12.38 -4.21
CA GLU A 23 0.81 -13.40 -3.25
C GLU A 23 1.31 -14.67 -3.95
N GLY A 24 0.59 -15.17 -4.97
CA GLY A 24 1.05 -16.31 -5.76
C GLY A 24 2.37 -16.07 -6.50
N GLN A 25 2.75 -14.81 -6.71
CA GLN A 25 4.04 -14.41 -7.30
C GLN A 25 5.11 -14.08 -6.26
N SER A 26 4.83 -14.29 -4.97
CA SER A 26 5.73 -13.94 -3.86
C SER A 26 6.20 -12.47 -3.88
N ARG A 27 5.40 -11.56 -4.46
CA ARG A 27 5.72 -10.12 -4.50
C ARG A 27 5.47 -9.50 -3.13
N LYS A 28 6.27 -8.49 -2.79
CA LYS A 28 6.12 -7.72 -1.54
C LYS A 28 5.44 -6.40 -1.89
N PHE A 29 4.25 -6.16 -1.39
CA PHE A 29 3.42 -5.04 -1.83
C PHE A 29 2.45 -4.57 -0.76
N LEU A 30 1.98 -3.34 -0.96
CA LEU A 30 0.93 -2.71 -0.19
C LEU A 30 -0.10 -2.09 -1.14
N ILE A 31 -1.29 -1.79 -0.63
CA ILE A 31 -2.35 -1.09 -1.34
C ILE A 31 -2.75 0.11 -0.48
N ALA A 32 -2.94 1.25 -1.12
CA ALA A 32 -3.30 2.50 -0.47
C ALA A 32 -4.55 3.11 -1.10
N ASN A 33 -5.29 3.89 -0.31
CA ASN A 33 -6.47 4.59 -0.78
C ASN A 33 -6.09 5.95 -1.37
N ALA A 34 -6.00 6.02 -2.70
CA ALA A 34 -5.67 7.25 -3.43
C ALA A 34 -6.75 8.36 -3.35
N GLN A 35 -7.94 8.07 -2.82
CA GLN A 35 -9.00 9.07 -2.64
C GLN A 35 -8.88 9.88 -1.34
N MET A 36 -8.01 9.46 -0.42
CA MET A 36 -7.73 10.21 0.81
C MET A 36 -6.54 11.14 0.59
N GLU A 37 -6.58 12.33 1.19
CA GLU A 37 -5.50 13.34 1.05
C GLU A 37 -4.11 12.81 1.40
N ASN A 38 -4.02 11.85 2.33
CA ASN A 38 -2.75 11.26 2.77
C ASN A 38 -2.38 9.95 2.06
N CYS A 39 -3.20 9.49 1.11
CA CYS A 39 -3.04 8.18 0.45
C CYS A 39 -2.75 7.04 1.45
N ALA A 40 -3.62 6.89 2.46
CA ALA A 40 -3.40 5.95 3.56
C ALA A 40 -3.30 4.49 3.08
N ILE A 41 -2.35 3.74 3.63
CA ILE A 41 -2.20 2.31 3.38
C ILE A 41 -3.38 1.55 3.99
N ILE A 42 -4.10 0.79 3.14
CA ILE A 42 -5.26 -0.02 3.51
C ILE A 42 -4.97 -1.52 3.50
N TYR A 43 -3.84 -1.94 2.93
CA TYR A 43 -3.38 -3.33 2.94
C TYR A 43 -1.87 -3.40 2.84
N CYS A 44 -1.25 -4.33 3.57
CA CYS A 44 0.12 -4.76 3.34
C CYS A 44 0.22 -6.27 3.52
N ASN A 45 0.89 -6.96 2.60
CA ASN A 45 1.04 -8.41 2.70
C ASN A 45 2.12 -8.80 3.71
N ASP A 46 2.08 -10.05 4.19
CA ASP A 46 3.04 -10.54 5.18
C ASP A 46 4.47 -10.43 4.67
N GLY A 47 4.68 -10.70 3.38
CA GLY A 47 5.99 -10.62 2.76
C GLY A 47 6.60 -9.20 2.75
N PHE A 48 5.78 -8.14 2.73
CA PHE A 48 6.28 -6.77 2.91
C PHE A 48 6.72 -6.54 4.36
N CYS A 49 5.90 -6.99 5.31
CA CYS A 49 6.18 -6.87 6.74
C CYS A 49 7.48 -7.59 7.12
N GLU A 50 7.66 -8.81 6.63
CA GLU A 50 8.87 -9.61 6.82
C GLU A 50 10.12 -8.95 6.22
N LEU A 51 10.01 -8.39 5.00
CA LEU A 51 11.14 -7.80 4.30
C LEU A 51 11.70 -6.58 5.03
N PHE A 52 10.82 -5.73 5.56
CA PHE A 52 11.21 -4.47 6.19
C PHE A 52 11.23 -4.53 7.74
N GLY A 53 10.77 -5.63 8.33
CA GLY A 53 10.76 -5.82 9.79
C GLY A 53 9.70 -4.99 10.53
N TYR A 54 8.67 -4.51 9.84
CA TYR A 54 7.55 -3.79 10.46
C TYR A 54 6.35 -4.70 10.66
N SER A 55 5.67 -4.56 11.79
CA SER A 55 4.38 -5.22 11.96
C SER A 55 3.31 -4.58 11.07
N ARG A 56 2.30 -5.37 10.70
CA ARG A 56 1.14 -4.87 9.93
C ARG A 56 0.49 -3.66 10.61
N VAL A 57 0.40 -3.66 11.94
CA VAL A 57 -0.20 -2.56 12.72
C VAL A 57 0.60 -1.26 12.59
N GLU A 58 1.93 -1.35 12.48
CA GLU A 58 2.77 -0.18 12.28
C GLU A 58 2.66 0.39 10.87
N VAL A 59 2.39 -0.44 9.86
CA VAL A 59 2.34 -0.03 8.44
C VAL A 59 0.97 0.52 8.06
N MET A 60 -0.10 -0.10 8.55
CA MET A 60 -1.47 0.28 8.20
C MET A 60 -1.78 1.73 8.57
N GLN A 61 -2.60 2.41 7.75
CA GLN A 61 -3.00 3.81 7.90
C GLN A 61 -1.86 4.85 7.79
N ARG A 62 -0.61 4.44 7.59
CA ARG A 62 0.48 5.37 7.24
C ARG A 62 0.36 5.85 5.79
N PRO A 63 0.98 6.99 5.44
CA PRO A 63 1.08 7.43 4.05
C PRO A 63 1.82 6.40 3.18
N CYS A 64 1.35 6.18 1.95
CA CYS A 64 1.93 5.20 1.03
C CYS A 64 3.28 5.62 0.41
N THR A 65 3.74 6.85 0.67
CA THR A 65 5.11 7.28 0.34
C THR A 65 6.19 6.50 1.11
N CYS A 66 5.80 5.84 2.20
CA CYS A 66 6.66 4.97 3.01
C CYS A 66 7.91 5.68 3.55
N ASP A 67 7.77 6.93 4.01
CA ASP A 67 8.88 7.74 4.54
C ASP A 67 9.62 7.02 5.68
N PHE A 68 8.95 6.14 6.41
CA PHE A 68 9.55 5.30 7.45
C PHE A 68 10.59 4.29 6.94
N LEU A 69 10.61 3.99 5.64
CA LEU A 69 11.64 3.16 5.00
C LEU A 69 12.84 3.96 4.49
N THR A 70 12.76 5.29 4.55
CA THR A 70 13.80 6.17 4.01
C THR A 70 14.89 6.44 5.03
N GLY A 71 16.10 6.63 4.55
CA GLY A 71 17.26 6.95 5.38
C GLY A 71 18.21 7.94 4.70
N PRO A 72 19.37 8.24 5.30
CA PRO A 72 20.34 9.18 4.75
C PRO A 72 20.89 8.78 3.36
N ASN A 73 20.81 7.50 3.02
CA ASN A 73 21.22 6.99 1.70
C ASN A 73 20.12 7.07 0.63
N THR A 74 18.89 7.43 1.00
CA THR A 74 17.77 7.52 0.05
C THR A 74 17.81 8.86 -0.67
N PRO A 75 17.91 8.88 -2.01
CA PRO A 75 17.97 10.13 -2.75
C PRO A 75 16.64 10.89 -2.65
N ARG A 76 16.71 12.15 -2.19
CA ARG A 76 15.52 13.03 -2.07
C ARG A 76 14.80 13.23 -3.40
N SER A 77 15.52 13.19 -4.52
CA SER A 77 14.94 13.25 -5.86
C SER A 77 14.01 12.07 -6.15
N ALA A 78 14.33 10.86 -5.67
CA ALA A 78 13.46 9.69 -5.83
C ALA A 78 12.17 9.84 -5.01
N MET A 79 12.26 10.35 -3.78
CA MET A 79 11.09 10.64 -2.94
C MET A 79 10.21 11.73 -3.55
N SER A 80 10.81 12.80 -4.06
CA SER A 80 10.07 13.86 -4.76
C SER A 80 9.37 13.32 -6.01
N ARG A 81 10.02 12.44 -6.77
CA ARG A 81 9.42 11.81 -7.96
C ARG A 81 8.25 10.89 -7.58
N LEU A 82 8.39 10.12 -6.51
CA LEU A 82 7.32 9.27 -5.98
C LEU A 82 6.12 10.11 -5.55
N ALA A 83 6.34 11.16 -4.76
CA ALA A 83 5.29 12.06 -4.31
C ALA A 83 4.56 12.73 -5.49
N GLN A 84 5.31 13.19 -6.50
CA GLN A 84 4.73 13.79 -7.71
C GLN A 84 3.87 12.78 -8.49
N ALA A 85 4.32 11.54 -8.61
CA ALA A 85 3.56 10.50 -9.30
C ALA A 85 2.25 10.16 -8.56
N LEU A 86 2.28 10.12 -7.23
CA LEU A 86 1.07 9.91 -6.42
C LEU A 86 0.08 11.07 -6.59
N LEU A 87 0.56 12.33 -6.59
CA LEU A 87 -0.28 13.50 -6.82
C LEU A 87 -0.87 13.54 -8.24
N GLY A 88 -0.11 13.11 -9.24
CA GLY A 88 -0.52 13.06 -10.63
C GLY A 88 -1.35 11.83 -11.01
N ALA A 89 -1.52 10.85 -10.11
CA ALA A 89 -2.07 9.53 -10.41
C ALA A 89 -1.35 8.82 -11.58
N GLU A 90 -0.03 9.01 -11.69
CA GLU A 90 0.80 8.49 -12.76
C GLU A 90 1.56 7.22 -12.32
N GLU A 91 1.74 6.27 -13.24
CA GLU A 91 2.62 5.13 -12.99
C GLU A 91 4.08 5.61 -12.88
N CYS A 92 4.75 5.26 -11.79
CA CYS A 92 6.16 5.59 -11.61
C CYS A 92 6.96 4.41 -11.08
N LYS A 93 8.12 4.19 -11.71
CA LYS A 93 9.18 3.34 -11.19
C LYS A 93 10.35 4.21 -10.76
N THR A 94 10.76 4.07 -9.50
CA THR A 94 11.92 4.75 -8.94
C THR A 94 12.76 3.77 -8.12
N TYR A 95 14.05 4.06 -7.98
CA TYR A 95 14.96 3.28 -7.15
C TYR A 95 15.41 4.16 -5.98
N LEU A 96 15.41 3.60 -4.77
CA LEU A 96 15.74 4.32 -3.53
C LEU A 96 17.23 4.15 -3.13
N VAL A 97 18.01 3.49 -3.97
CA VAL A 97 19.46 3.24 -3.90
C VAL A 97 20.06 3.26 -5.30
#